data_AF-A0A9W6N3K5-F1
#
_entry.id   AF-A0A9W6N3K5-F1
#
_cell.length_a   1.000
_cell.length_b   1.000
_cell.length_c   1.000
_cell.angle_alpha   90.00
_cell.angle_beta   90.00
_cell.angle_gamma   90.00
#
_symmetry.space_group_name_H-M   'P 1'
#
loop_
_entity.id
_entity.type
_entity.pdbx_description
1 polymer ?
#
loop_
_entity_poly.entity_id
_entity_poly.type
_entity_poly.pdbx_seq_one_letter_code
_entity_poly.pdbx_strand_id
1 'polypeptide(L)' 'MTAQQRRRLKNMLRAADGRLHNADYREIAEAIFGVERVASDPWKTSALRDAVLDLVKDGFAMIDGGYRKLLRHRRRS' A
#
# COMPACT_ATOMS: atom_id res chain seq x y z
N MET A 1 4.15 -16.98 -4.19
CA MET A 1 3.52 -15.66 -4.03
C MET A 1 2.29 -15.61 -4.92
N THR A 2 1.12 -15.35 -4.34
CA THR A 2 -0.14 -15.24 -5.09
C THR A 2 -0.25 -13.90 -5.83
N ALA A 3 -1.17 -13.80 -6.80
CA ALA A 3 -1.44 -12.55 -7.50
C ALA A 3 -1.88 -11.42 -6.54
N GLN A 4 -2.68 -11.76 -5.53
CA GLN A 4 -3.13 -10.83 -4.49
C GLN A 4 -1.96 -10.32 -3.63
N GLN A 5 -1.05 -11.21 -3.21
CA GLN A 5 0.16 -10.82 -2.47
C GLN A 5 1.04 -9.88 -3.30
N ARG A 6 1.22 -10.16 -4.60
CA ARG A 6 1.97 -9.28 -5.51
C ARG A 6 1.32 -7.91 -5.66
N ARG A 7 -0.01 -7.86 -5.82
CA ARG A 7 -0.77 -6.60 -5.90
C ARG A 7 -0.60 -5.78 -4.64
N ARG A 8 -0.71 -6.41 -3.47
CA ARG A 8 -0.52 -5.74 -2.18
C ARG A 8 0.87 -5.13 -2.08
N LEU A 9 1.92 -5.88 -2.40
CA LEU A 9 3.31 -5.37 -2.40
C LEU A 9 3.49 -4.15 -3.31
N LYS A 10 2.92 -4.16 -4.52
CA LYS A 10 2.95 -3.01 -5.42
C LYS A 10 2.24 -1.79 -4.81
N ASN A 11 1.11 -1.99 -4.15
CA ASN A 11 0.36 -0.90 -3.53
C ASN A 11 1.07 -0.36 -2.28
N MET A 12 1.74 -1.20 -1.49
CA MET A 12 2.56 -0.78 -0.35
C MET A 12 3.69 0.16 -0.81
N LEU A 13 4.37 -0.19 -1.89
CA LEU A 13 5.42 0.66 -2.47
C LEU A 13 4.88 2.00 -2.98
N ARG A 14 3.74 1.99 -3.70
CA ARG A 14 3.07 3.23 -4.16
C ARG A 14 2.63 4.13 -3.01
N ALA A 15 2.11 3.53 -1.94
CA ALA A 15 1.66 4.27 -0.78
C ALA A 15 2.84 4.92 -0.02
N ALA A 16 3.96 4.19 0.13
CA ALA A 16 5.18 4.75 0.70
C ALA A 16 5.75 5.89 -0.16
N ASP A 17 5.79 5.70 -1.49
CA ASP A 17 6.23 6.72 -2.44
C ASP A 17 5.38 8.00 -2.35
N GLY A 18 4.05 7.86 -2.31
CA GLY A 18 3.15 8.99 -2.10
C GLY A 18 3.43 9.75 -0.80
N ARG A 19 3.64 9.03 0.31
CA ARG A 19 3.96 9.67 1.59
C ARG A 19 5.33 10.35 1.61
N LEU A 20 6.34 9.78 0.94
CA LEU A 20 7.65 10.41 0.78
C LEU A 20 7.56 11.72 -0.03
N HIS A 21 6.58 11.83 -0.92
CA HIS A 21 6.27 13.04 -1.68
C HIS A 21 5.19 13.92 -1.04
N ASN A 22 4.93 13.73 0.26
CA ASN A 22 3.96 14.49 1.06
C ASN A 22 2.49 14.38 0.64
N ALA A 23 2.13 13.46 -0.27
CA ALA A 23 0.73 13.22 -0.64
C ALA A 23 -0.07 12.77 0.58
N ASP A 24 -1.27 13.29 0.76
CA ASP A 24 -2.14 12.89 1.85
C ASP A 24 -2.71 11.45 1.64
N TYR A 25 -3.28 10.87 2.70
CA TYR A 25 -3.80 9.50 2.64
C TYR A 25 -4.98 9.34 1.67
N ARG A 26 -5.73 10.42 1.40
CA ARG A 26 -6.86 10.41 0.48
C ARG A 26 -6.37 10.46 -0.97
N GLU A 27 -5.40 11.30 -1.29
CA GLU A 27 -4.72 11.35 -2.61
C GLU A 27 -4.11 9.99 -2.95
N ILE A 28 -3.47 9.33 -1.97
CA ILE A 28 -2.95 7.97 -2.15
C ILE A 28 -4.10 6.97 -2.37
N ALA A 29 -5.20 7.09 -1.64
CA ALA A 29 -6.37 6.23 -1.84
C ALA A 29 -6.96 6.39 -3.25
N GLU A 30 -7.10 7.63 -3.72
CA GLU A 30 -7.63 7.96 -5.03
C GLU A 30 -6.74 7.40 -6.15
N ALA A 31 -5.42 7.46 -5.99
CA ALA A 31 -4.46 6.87 -6.93
C ALA A 31 -4.48 5.32 -6.94
N ILE A 32 -4.83 4.67 -5.81
CA ILE A 32 -4.83 3.20 -5.68
C ILE A 32 -6.18 2.57 -6.04
N PHE A 33 -7.28 3.19 -5.60
CA PHE A 33 -8.64 2.64 -5.68
C PHE A 33 -9.55 3.39 -6.66
N GLY A 34 -9.13 4.59 -7.12
CA GLY A 34 -9.91 5.45 -8.00
C GLY A 34 -10.74 6.49 -7.23
N VAL A 35 -10.85 7.69 -7.79
CA VAL A 35 -11.56 8.84 -7.19
C VAL A 35 -13.00 8.50 -6.86
N GLU A 36 -13.75 7.94 -7.82
CA GLU A 36 -15.17 7.57 -7.63
C GLU A 36 -15.37 6.59 -6.48
N ARG A 37 -14.46 5.62 -6.31
CA ARG A 37 -14.57 4.61 -5.26
C ARG A 37 -14.23 5.19 -3.89
N VAL A 38 -13.33 6.16 -3.82
CA VAL A 38 -13.02 6.88 -2.58
C VAL A 38 -14.14 7.84 -2.19
N ALA A 39 -14.79 8.45 -3.19
CA ALA A 39 -15.90 9.39 -2.99
C ALA A 39 -17.22 8.70 -2.57
N SER A 40 -17.37 7.39 -2.78
CA SER A 40 -18.63 6.69 -2.50
C SER A 40 -18.98 6.60 -1.00
N ASP A 41 -18.01 6.75 -0.11
CA ASP A 41 -18.16 6.62 1.34
C ASP A 41 -17.51 7.82 2.07
N PRO A 42 -18.04 8.29 3.22
CA PRO A 42 -17.41 9.35 4.00
C PRO A 42 -15.97 9.00 4.41
N TRP A 43 -15.00 9.84 4.02
CA TRP A 43 -13.56 9.54 4.16
C TRP A 43 -13.11 9.19 5.58
N LYS A 44 -13.59 9.91 6.60
CA LYS A 44 -13.14 9.73 7.99
C LYS A 44 -13.47 8.36 8.58
N THR A 45 -14.48 7.68 8.04
CA THR A 45 -14.97 6.37 8.50
C THR A 45 -14.80 5.29 7.42
N SER A 46 -14.11 5.61 6.32
CA SER A 46 -13.98 4.71 5.17
C SER A 46 -12.96 3.61 5.44
N ALA A 47 -13.32 2.35 5.13
CA ALA A 47 -12.37 1.24 5.16
C ALA A 47 -11.18 1.44 4.19
N LEU A 48 -11.33 2.28 3.16
CA LEU A 48 -10.23 2.63 2.25
C LEU A 48 -9.18 3.49 2.94
N ARG A 49 -9.58 4.34 3.90
CA ARG A 49 -8.63 5.11 4.73
C ARG A 49 -7.76 4.18 5.55
N ASP A 50 -8.37 3.22 6.22
CA ASP A 50 -7.65 2.24 7.04
C ASP A 50 -6.75 1.36 6.16
N ALA A 51 -7.25 0.93 5.01
CA ALA A 51 -6.45 0.16 4.05
C ALA A 51 -5.21 0.93 3.57
N VAL A 52 -5.32 2.24 3.29
CA VAL A 52 -4.15 3.05 2.90
C VAL A 52 -3.19 3.24 4.07
N LEU A 53 -3.69 3.49 5.29
CA LEU A 53 -2.83 3.60 6.47
C LEU A 53 -1.97 2.34 6.66
N ASP A 54 -2.58 1.16 6.51
CA ASP A 54 -1.88 -0.11 6.57
C ASP A 54 -0.88 -0.29 5.41
N LEU A 55 -1.25 0.10 4.19
CA LEU A 55 -0.35 0.04 3.03
C LEU A 55 0.88 0.94 3.21
N VAL A 56 0.69 2.15 3.77
CA VAL A 56 1.78 3.08 4.09
C VAL A 56 2.69 2.50 5.15
N LYS A 57 2.12 2.06 6.28
CA LYS A 57 2.87 1.47 7.39
C LYS A 57 3.70 0.28 6.93
N ASP A 58 3.08 -0.64 6.22
CA ASP A 58 3.80 -1.82 5.74
C ASP A 58 4.76 -1.50 4.59
N GLY A 59 4.47 -0.49 3.78
CA GLY A 59 5.37 0.00 2.74
C GLY A 59 6.69 0.50 3.31
N PHE A 60 6.63 1.30 4.37
CA PHE A 60 7.83 1.71 5.09
C PHE A 60 8.58 0.53 5.72
N ALA A 61 7.87 -0.39 6.38
CA ALA A 61 8.49 -1.60 6.94
C ALA A 61 9.14 -2.49 5.85
N MET A 62 8.57 -2.52 4.64
CA MET A 62 9.14 -3.21 3.50
C MET A 62 10.44 -2.58 3.03
N ILE A 63 10.50 -1.24 2.95
CA ILE A 63 11.68 -0.47 2.55
C ILE A 63 12.78 -0.59 3.61
N ASP A 64 12.41 -0.59 4.89
CA ASP A 64 13.31 -0.73 6.05
C ASP A 64 13.83 -2.18 6.25
N GLY A 65 14.09 -2.89 5.16
CA GLY A 65 14.67 -4.24 5.18
C GLY A 65 13.67 -5.39 5.17
N GLY A 66 12.36 -5.13 5.28
CA GLY A 66 11.33 -6.16 5.16
C GLY A 66 11.36 -6.92 3.82
N TYR A 67 11.79 -6.26 2.75
CA TYR A 67 11.97 -6.86 1.42
C TYR A 67 12.84 -8.12 1.40
N ARG A 68 13.78 -8.27 2.35
CA ARG A 68 14.66 -9.45 2.43
C ARG A 68 13.88 -10.75 2.62
N LYS A 69 12.68 -10.70 3.21
CA LYS A 69 11.79 -11.87 3.35
C LYS A 69 11.31 -12.41 2.00
N LEU A 70 11.13 -11.55 1.01
CA LEU A 70 10.74 -11.94 -0.35
C LEU A 70 11.84 -12.75 -1.05
N LEU A 71 13.10 -12.43 -0.77
CA LEU A 71 14.26 -13.10 -1.35
C LEU A 71 14.52 -14.47 -0.72
N ARG A 72 14.24 -14.62 0.57
CA ARG A 72 14.39 -15.90 1.29
C ARG A 72 13.47 -17.00 0.74
N HIS A 73 12.26 -16.66 0.31
CA HIS A 73 11.31 -17.62 -0.27
C HIS A 73 11.69 -18.10 -1.67
N ARG A 74 12.63 -17.42 -2.36
CA ARG A 74 13.05 -17.75 -3.72
C ARG A 74 14.25 -18.70 -3.78
N ARG A 75 14.96 -18.92 -2.66
CA ARG A 75 15.94 -20.00 -2.53
C ARG A 75 15.20 -21.31 -2.25
N ARG A 76 14.74 -21.97 -3.31
CA ARG A 76 14.71 -23.43 -3.34
C ARG A 76 15.82 -23.86 -4.29
N SER A 77 16.69 -24.74 -3.81
CA SER A 77 17.72 -25.45 -4.59
C SER A 77 17.13 -26.15 -5.79
#